data_AF-A0A351A0B1-F1
#
_entry.id   AF-A0A351A0B1-F1
#
_cell.length_a   1.000
_cell.length_b   1.000
_cell.length_c   1.000
_cell.angle_alpha   90.00
_cell.angle_beta   90.00
_cell.angle_gamma   90.00
#
_symmetry.space_group_name_H-M   'P 1'
#
loop_
_entity.id
_entity.type
_entity.pdbx_description
1 polymer ?
#
loop_
_entity_poly.entity_id
_entity_poly.type
_entity_poly.pdbx_seq_one_letter_code
_entity_poly.pdbx_strand_id
1 'polypeptide(L)'
;AAYAVAASVIAPGLIQLGIEPLTAHFFIFYYAVMSAITPPVALAAYAGAAIAQSDPMKTSVESFKFGLAAFVVPFMFFYTAPLLMQGAWHENLHAFVTAAFGIYLLASGIQGWFFGLVNLALRVVLILAALAMIAG
;
A
#
# COMPACT_ATOMS: atom_id res chain seq x y z
N ALA A 1 1.27 -8.47 16.35
CA ALA A 1 -0.02 -8.77 17.01
C ALA A 1 -1.20 -8.66 16.03
N ALA A 2 -1.45 -7.50 15.40
CA ALA A 2 -2.57 -7.30 14.48
C ALA A 2 -2.65 -8.36 13.35
N TYR A 3 -1.51 -8.67 12.70
CA TYR A 3 -1.45 -9.72 11.69
C TYR A 3 -1.89 -11.09 12.20
N ALA A 4 -1.38 -11.54 13.35
CA ALA A 4 -1.70 -12.88 13.87
C ALA A 4 -3.20 -13.05 14.16
N VAL A 5 -3.85 -12.00 14.68
CA VAL A 5 -5.30 -11.98 14.95
C VAL A 5 -6.09 -11.93 13.64
N ALA A 6 -5.69 -11.10 12.68
CA ALA A 6 -6.39 -11.00 11.40
C ALA A 6 -6.19 -12.27 10.55
N ALA A 7 -5.00 -12.85 10.57
CA ALA A 7 -4.66 -14.05 9.82
C ALA A 7 -5.41 -15.29 10.32
N SER A 8 -5.61 -15.43 11.64
CA SER A 8 -6.36 -16.57 12.18
C SER A 8 -7.84 -16.55 11.81
N VAL A 9 -8.40 -15.38 11.51
CA VAL A 9 -9.83 -15.22 11.18
C VAL A 9 -10.07 -15.11 9.67
N ILE A 10 -9.27 -14.30 8.96
CA ILE A 10 -9.53 -13.92 7.56
C ILE A 10 -8.83 -14.86 6.57
N ALA A 11 -7.60 -15.33 6.88
CA ALA A 11 -6.84 -16.15 5.93
C ALA A 11 -7.57 -17.46 5.56
N PRO A 12 -8.19 -18.21 6.50
CA PRO A 12 -8.94 -19.42 6.15
C PRO A 12 -10.10 -19.16 5.18
N GLY A 13 -10.74 -17.99 5.28
CA GLY A 13 -11.83 -17.61 4.38
C GLY A 13 -11.33 -17.33 2.97
N LEU A 14 -10.24 -16.56 2.84
CA LEU A 14 -9.62 -16.28 1.53
C LEU A 14 -9.12 -17.56 0.86
N ILE A 15 -8.48 -18.45 1.62
CA ILE A 15 -7.97 -19.73 1.10
C ILE A 15 -9.12 -20.63 0.62
N GLN A 16 -10.25 -20.68 1.33
CA GLN A 16 -11.44 -21.42 0.89
C GLN A 16 -12.06 -20.86 -0.39
N LEU A 17 -11.88 -19.57 -0.67
CA LEU A 17 -12.26 -18.94 -1.93
C LEU A 17 -11.29 -19.22 -3.08
N GLY A 18 -10.28 -20.07 -2.86
CA GLY A 18 -9.30 -20.49 -3.87
C GLY A 18 -8.08 -19.58 -3.99
N ILE A 19 -7.90 -18.64 -3.05
CA ILE A 19 -6.73 -17.75 -3.04
C ILE A 19 -5.54 -18.51 -2.46
N GLU A 20 -4.39 -18.41 -3.13
CA GLU A 20 -3.16 -19.07 -2.68
C GLU A 20 -2.76 -18.61 -1.26
N PRO A 21 -2.32 -19.51 -0.37
CA PRO A 21 -2.00 -19.16 1.01
C PRO A 21 -1.01 -18.01 1.14
N LEU A 22 0.05 -17.98 0.31
CA LEU A 22 1.05 -16.91 0.36
C LEU A 22 0.41 -15.55 0.08
N THR A 23 -0.37 -15.44 -0.99
CA THR A 23 -1.09 -14.21 -1.37
C THR A 23 -2.07 -13.78 -0.29
N ALA A 24 -2.86 -14.71 0.27
CA ALA A 24 -3.81 -14.42 1.34
C ALA A 24 -3.09 -13.87 2.59
N HIS A 25 -1.99 -14.49 3.00
CA HIS A 25 -1.22 -14.05 4.16
C HIS A 25 -0.51 -12.71 3.93
N PHE A 26 0.09 -12.48 2.75
CA PHE A 26 0.73 -11.20 2.42
C PHE A 26 -0.27 -10.06 2.32
N PHE A 27 -1.47 -10.31 1.78
CA PHE A 27 -2.55 -9.34 1.76
C PHE A 27 -2.92 -8.88 3.17
N ILE A 28 -3.17 -9.82 4.08
CA ILE A 28 -3.54 -9.52 5.48
C ILE A 28 -2.37 -8.86 6.22
N PHE A 29 -1.14 -9.35 6.01
CA PHE A 29 0.06 -8.80 6.62
C PHE A 29 0.26 -7.33 6.23
N TYR A 30 0.13 -7.01 4.95
CA TYR A 30 0.29 -5.63 4.47
C TYR A 30 -0.74 -4.69 5.09
N TYR A 31 -2.02 -5.08 5.11
CA TYR A 31 -3.06 -4.29 5.78
C TYR A 31 -2.82 -4.13 7.28
N ALA A 32 -2.30 -5.15 7.95
CA ALA A 32 -1.94 -5.07 9.37
C ALA A 32 -0.77 -4.11 9.64
N VAL A 33 0.15 -3.91 8.68
CA VAL A 33 1.18 -2.88 8.76
C VAL A 33 0.57 -1.50 8.52
N MET A 34 -0.28 -1.37 7.48
CA MET A 34 -0.97 -0.11 7.15
C MET A 34 -1.92 0.37 8.25
N SER A 35 -2.48 -0.52 9.06
CA SER A 35 -3.34 -0.13 10.19
C SER A 35 -2.59 0.72 11.22
N ALA A 36 -1.25 0.61 11.31
CA ALA A 36 -0.44 1.38 12.24
C ALA A 36 -0.41 2.90 11.96
N ILE A 37 -0.85 3.32 10.77
CA ILE A 37 -0.98 4.73 10.38
C ILE A 37 -2.45 5.16 10.16
N THR A 38 -3.43 4.28 10.39
CA THR A 38 -4.85 4.53 10.09
C THR A 38 -5.63 4.95 11.34
N PRO A 39 -6.23 6.14 11.39
CA PRO A 39 -7.08 6.57 12.51
C PRO A 39 -8.30 5.64 12.68
N PRO A 40 -8.77 5.37 13.92
CA PRO A 40 -8.32 5.90 15.20
C PRO A 40 -7.27 5.05 15.93
N VAL A 41 -6.70 4.01 15.30
CA VAL A 41 -5.84 3.00 15.97
C VAL A 41 -4.38 3.07 15.45
N ALA A 42 -3.95 4.26 15.04
CA ALA A 42 -2.66 4.52 14.40
C ALA A 42 -1.48 4.58 15.40
N LEU A 43 -1.15 3.45 16.03
CA LEU A 43 -0.14 3.37 17.10
C LEU A 43 1.20 4.02 16.72
N ALA A 44 1.70 3.79 15.50
CA ALA A 44 2.98 4.35 15.06
C ALA A 44 2.90 5.87 14.88
N ALA A 45 1.80 6.36 14.30
CA ALA A 45 1.58 7.80 14.14
C ALA A 45 1.39 8.51 15.50
N TYR A 46 0.73 7.88 16.46
CA TYR A 46 0.60 8.41 17.83
C TYR A 46 1.94 8.47 18.56
N ALA A 47 2.78 7.44 18.42
CA ALA A 47 4.13 7.47 18.97
C ALA A 47 4.98 8.59 18.33
N GLY A 48 4.88 8.76 17.01
CA GLY A 48 5.53 9.87 16.30
C GLY A 48 5.03 11.24 16.77
N ALA A 49 3.73 11.39 16.98
CA ALA A 49 3.13 12.62 17.48
C ALA A 49 3.63 12.97 18.89
N ALA A 50 3.80 11.98 19.77
CA ALA A 50 4.34 12.16 21.11
C ALA A 50 5.79 12.66 21.09
N ILE A 51 6.64 12.14 20.19
CA ILE A 51 8.02 12.63 20.01
C ILE A 51 8.02 14.07 19.47
N ALA A 52 7.16 14.35 18.48
CA ALA A 52 7.06 15.65 17.83
C ALA A 52 6.25 16.70 18.62
N GLN A 53 5.70 16.35 19.79
CA GLN A 53 4.83 17.21 20.61
C GLN A 53 3.65 17.82 19.80
N SER A 54 3.03 16.99 18.95
CA SER A 54 1.92 17.39 18.09
C SER A 54 0.64 16.63 18.42
N ASP A 55 -0.50 17.09 17.88
CA ASP A 55 -1.78 16.42 18.08
C ASP A 55 -1.78 15.01 17.44
N PRO A 56 -2.00 13.94 18.22
CA PRO A 56 -1.94 12.57 17.71
C PRO A 56 -2.96 12.27 16.61
N MET A 57 -4.17 12.83 16.71
CA MET A 57 -5.23 12.60 15.74
C MET A 57 -4.90 13.28 14.41
N LYS A 58 -4.49 14.56 14.45
CA LYS A 58 -4.05 15.29 13.24
C LYS A 58 -2.87 14.60 12.57
N THR A 59 -1.87 14.18 13.35
CA THR A 59 -0.69 13.47 12.81
C THR A 59 -1.08 12.18 12.12
N SER A 60 -2.01 11.43 12.70
CA SER A 60 -2.51 10.18 12.11
C SER A 60 -3.33 10.42 10.84
N VAL A 61 -4.14 11.47 10.80
CA VAL A 61 -4.89 11.85 9.59
C VAL A 61 -3.93 12.24 8.46
N GLU A 62 -2.89 13.03 8.74
CA GLU A 62 -1.89 13.37 7.72
C GLU A 62 -1.06 12.16 7.27
N SER A 63 -0.65 11.32 8.22
CA SER A 63 0.05 10.06 7.91
C SER A 63 -0.79 9.14 7.02
N PHE A 64 -2.09 9.02 7.31
CA PHE A 64 -3.03 8.26 6.48
C PHE A 64 -3.17 8.85 5.07
N LYS A 65 -3.28 10.17 4.95
CA LYS A 65 -3.32 10.84 3.64
C LYS A 65 -2.08 10.53 2.81
N PHE A 66 -0.89 10.56 3.42
CA PHE A 66 0.36 10.16 2.75
C PHE A 66 0.37 8.68 2.35
N GLY A 67 -0.19 7.82 3.21
CA GLY A 67 -0.25 6.38 3.00
C GLY A 67 -1.30 5.89 1.99
N LEU A 68 -2.21 6.75 1.51
CA LEU A 68 -3.34 6.33 0.65
C LEU A 68 -2.91 5.52 -0.59
N ALA A 69 -1.80 5.90 -1.24
CA ALA A 69 -1.31 5.18 -2.41
C ALA A 69 -0.90 3.72 -2.11
N ALA A 70 -0.41 3.46 -0.89
CA ALA A 70 0.04 2.14 -0.48
C ALA A 70 -1.11 1.13 -0.31
N PHE A 71 -2.37 1.59 -0.21
CA PHE A 71 -3.54 0.71 -0.11
C PHE A 71 -3.82 -0.10 -1.38
N VAL A 72 -3.21 0.23 -2.51
CA VAL A 72 -3.31 -0.55 -3.75
C VAL A 72 -2.42 -1.80 -3.71
N VAL A 73 -1.30 -1.78 -2.99
CA VAL A 73 -0.29 -2.84 -2.99
C VAL A 73 -0.85 -4.23 -2.65
N PRO A 74 -1.74 -4.41 -1.65
CA PRO A 74 -2.34 -5.70 -1.37
C PRO A 74 -3.04 -6.31 -2.59
N PHE A 75 -3.70 -5.50 -3.42
CA PHE A 75 -4.35 -5.98 -4.65
C PHE A 75 -3.33 -6.34 -5.72
N MET A 76 -2.17 -5.71 -5.75
CA MET A 76 -1.11 -6.06 -6.69
C MET A 76 -0.61 -7.49 -6.47
N PHE A 77 -0.55 -7.95 -5.21
CA PHE A 77 -0.19 -9.35 -4.89
C PHE A 77 -1.19 -10.38 -5.44
N PHE A 78 -2.46 -9.99 -5.64
CA PHE A 78 -3.46 -10.87 -6.24
C PHE A 78 -3.26 -11.06 -7.74
N TYR A 79 -2.83 -10.01 -8.44
CA TYR A 79 -2.73 -10.03 -9.90
C TYR A 79 -1.33 -10.36 -10.39
N THR A 80 -0.30 -10.20 -9.56
CA THR A 80 1.11 -10.28 -9.97
C THR A 80 1.91 -11.21 -9.07
N ALA A 81 1.89 -12.51 -9.36
CA ALA A 81 2.70 -13.52 -8.65
C ALA A 81 4.22 -13.21 -8.59
N PRO A 82 4.84 -12.59 -9.63
CA PRO A 82 6.25 -12.19 -9.54
C PRO A 82 6.59 -11.19 -8.41
N LEU A 83 5.63 -10.41 -7.92
CA LEU A 83 5.85 -9.54 -6.74
C LEU A 83 6.06 -10.35 -5.45
N LEU A 84 5.56 -11.58 -5.42
CA LEU A 84 5.76 -12.54 -4.33
C LEU A 84 6.97 -13.45 -4.60
N MET A 85 7.84 -13.09 -5.54
CA MET A 85 9.01 -13.86 -5.96
C MET A 85 8.68 -15.25 -6.53
N GLN A 86 7.48 -15.42 -7.08
CA GLN A 86 7.03 -16.68 -7.70
C GLN A 86 7.26 -16.75 -9.22
N GLY A 87 7.91 -15.75 -9.81
CA GLY A 87 8.31 -15.73 -11.23
C GLY A 87 9.81 -15.98 -11.42
N ALA A 88 10.24 -15.93 -12.68
CA ALA A 88 11.66 -15.92 -13.00
C ALA A 88 12.33 -14.62 -12.50
N TRP A 89 13.65 -14.63 -12.31
CA TRP A 89 14.37 -13.47 -11.74
C TRP A 89 14.13 -12.17 -12.51
N HIS A 90 13.97 -12.25 -13.84
CA HIS A 90 13.71 -11.09 -14.70
C HIS A 90 12.27 -10.59 -14.58
N GLU A 91 11.30 -11.50 -14.42
CA GLU A 91 9.88 -11.15 -14.19
C GLU A 91 9.71 -10.51 -12.81
N ASN A 92 10.36 -11.06 -11.78
CA ASN A 92 10.33 -10.51 -10.42
C ASN A 92 10.95 -9.10 -10.39
N LEU A 93 12.08 -8.91 -11.07
CA LEU A 93 12.72 -7.61 -11.18
C LEU A 93 11.86 -6.62 -11.96
N HIS A 94 11.28 -7.05 -13.08
CA HIS A 94 10.39 -6.21 -13.88
C HIS A 94 9.18 -5.75 -13.06
N ALA A 95 8.47 -6.70 -12.43
CA ALA A 95 7.31 -6.41 -11.58
C ALA A 95 7.66 -5.50 -10.40
N PHE A 96 8.82 -5.70 -9.77
CA PHE A 96 9.29 -4.84 -8.69
C PHE A 96 9.49 -3.39 -9.16
N VAL A 97 10.15 -3.22 -10.33
CA VAL A 97 10.43 -1.90 -10.89
C VAL A 97 9.14 -1.20 -11.30
N THR A 98 8.25 -1.86 -12.05
CA THR A 98 6.98 -1.28 -12.50
C THR A 98 6.07 -0.95 -11.31
N ALA A 99 6.00 -1.82 -10.31
CA ALA A 99 5.27 -1.57 -9.08
C ALA A 99 5.82 -0.36 -8.31
N ALA A 100 7.14 -0.28 -8.12
CA ALA A 100 7.76 0.83 -7.41
C ALA A 100 7.48 2.18 -8.10
N PHE A 101 7.66 2.24 -9.42
CA PHE A 101 7.33 3.44 -10.20
C PHE A 101 5.83 3.74 -10.19
N GLY A 102 4.97 2.72 -10.33
CA GLY A 102 3.52 2.88 -10.28
C GLY A 102 3.04 3.46 -8.95
N ILE A 103 3.52 2.92 -7.82
CA ILE A 103 3.18 3.43 -6.49
C ILE A 103 3.71 4.86 -6.29
N TYR A 104 4.92 5.16 -6.77
CA TYR A 104 5.47 6.52 -6.71
C TYR A 104 4.60 7.52 -7.47
N LEU A 105 4.22 7.21 -8.71
CA LEU A 105 3.35 8.05 -9.52
C LEU A 105 1.95 8.19 -8.90
N LEU A 106 1.40 7.12 -8.33
CA LEU A 106 0.12 7.14 -7.63
C LEU A 106 0.18 8.05 -6.40
N ALA A 107 1.24 7.93 -5.60
CA ALA A 107 1.48 8.79 -4.45
C ALA A 107 1.61 10.26 -4.87
N SER A 108 2.40 10.56 -5.90
CA SER A 108 2.51 11.92 -6.45
C SER A 108 1.18 12.48 -6.94
N GLY A 109 0.36 11.67 -7.61
CA GLY A 109 -0.99 12.05 -8.04
C GLY A 109 -1.93 12.34 -6.87
N ILE A 110 -1.93 11.47 -5.85
CA ILE A 110 -2.77 11.61 -4.65
C ILE A 110 -2.31 12.78 -3.76
N GLN A 111 -1.02 13.05 -3.64
CA GLN A 111 -0.51 14.21 -2.89
C GLN A 111 -0.58 15.52 -3.69
N GLY A 112 -0.65 15.44 -5.02
CA GLY A 112 -0.61 16.63 -5.88
C GLY A 112 0.77 17.28 -5.95
N TRP A 113 1.82 16.50 -5.70
CA TRP A 113 3.20 16.94 -5.74
C TRP A 113 4.06 16.00 -6.57
N PHE A 114 4.66 16.53 -7.63
CA PHE A 114 5.56 15.83 -8.54
C PHE A 114 6.64 16.83 -8.98
N PHE A 115 7.75 16.87 -8.23
CA PHE A 115 8.82 17.87 -8.38
C PHE A 115 8.32 19.33 -8.29
N GLY A 116 7.17 19.55 -7.64
CA GLY A 116 6.45 20.82 -7.63
C GLY A 116 4.95 20.59 -7.47
N LEU A 117 4.20 21.67 -7.28
CA LEU A 117 2.73 21.61 -7.21
C LEU A 117 2.17 21.23 -8.58
N VAL A 118 1.27 20.24 -8.59
CA VAL A 118 0.72 19.64 -9.80
C VAL A 118 -0.71 20.10 -10.00
N ASN A 119 -1.03 20.59 -11.21
CA ASN A 119 -2.41 20.94 -11.57
C ASN A 119 -3.29 19.68 -11.69
N LEU A 120 -4.62 19.87 -11.65
CA LEU A 120 -5.55 18.73 -11.64
C LEU A 120 -5.40 17.81 -12.86
N ALA A 121 -5.12 18.37 -14.04
CA ALA A 121 -4.93 17.60 -15.26
C ALA A 121 -3.72 16.67 -15.16
N LEU A 122 -2.57 17.20 -14.72
CA LEU A 122 -1.34 16.40 -14.56
C LEU A 122 -1.49 15.39 -13.42
N ARG A 123 -2.28 15.67 -12.37
CA ARG A 123 -2.62 14.66 -11.35
C ARG A 123 -3.38 13.47 -11.94
N VAL A 124 -4.35 13.72 -12.81
CA VAL A 124 -5.09 12.64 -13.52
C VAL A 124 -4.12 11.84 -14.40
N VAL A 125 -3.23 12.52 -15.14
CA VAL A 125 -2.22 11.85 -15.96
C VAL A 125 -1.30 10.96 -15.12
N LEU A 126 -0.83 11.45 -13.96
CA LEU A 126 0.01 10.67 -13.04
C LEU A 126 -0.72 9.43 -12.50
N ILE A 127 -2.00 9.57 -12.14
CA ILE A 127 -2.82 8.44 -11.67
C ILE A 127 -3.03 7.42 -12.78
N LEU A 128 -3.32 7.86 -14.01
CA LEU A 128 -3.48 6.95 -15.15
C LEU A 128 -2.16 6.24 -15.50
N ALA A 129 -1.05 6.96 -15.48
CA ALA A 129 0.28 6.39 -15.68
C ALA A 129 0.63 5.37 -14.60
N ALA A 130 0.30 5.67 -13.34
CA ALA A 130 0.48 4.74 -12.23
C ALA A 130 -0.31 3.44 -12.43
N LEU A 131 -1.59 3.53 -12.80
CA LEU A 131 -2.42 2.36 -13.07
C LEU A 131 -1.90 1.54 -14.25
N ALA A 132 -1.41 2.20 -15.30
CA ALA A 132 -0.81 1.54 -16.45
C ALA A 132 0.48 0.78 -16.08
N MET A 133 1.32 1.36 -15.20
CA MET A 133 2.52 0.69 -14.70
C MET A 133 2.21 -0.48 -13.76
N ILE A 134 1.16 -0.36 -12.93
CA ILE A 134 0.74 -1.43 -12.03
C ILE A 134 0.12 -2.62 -12.79
N ALA A 135 -0.48 -2.36 -13.95
CA ALA A 135 -0.98 -3.40 -14.85
C ALA A 135 0.08 -3.99 -15.80
N GLY A 136 1.30 -3.43 -15.79
CA GLY A 136 2.37 -3.67 -16.77
C GLY A 136 3.28 -4.85 -16.46
#